data_AF-A0A239KGM0-F1
#
_entry.id   AF-A0A239KGM0-F1
#
_cell.length_a   1.000
_cell.length_b   1.000
_cell.length_c   1.000
_cell.angle_alpha   90.00
_cell.angle_beta   90.00
_cell.angle_gamma   90.00
#
_symmetry.space_group_name_H-M   'P 1'
#
loop_
_entity.id
_entity.type
_entity.pdbx_description
1 polymer ?
#
loop_
_entity_poly.entity_id
_entity_poly.type
_entity_poly.pdbx_seq_one_letter_code
_entity_poly.pdbx_strand_id
1 'polypeptide(L)' 'MSGYEHLEARIDSLRKEISASNGKAREDLMEHLDQAVLGLESVGGTAPAWAREVLQAMHEDEAEDGFDNMPL' A
#
# COMPACT_ATOMS: atom_id res chain seq x y z
N MET A 1 10.52 7.38 20.78
CA MET A 1 9.60 7.10 19.66
C MET A 1 9.62 5.61 19.44
N SER A 2 8.51 4.93 19.69
CA SER A 2 8.36 3.52 19.38
C SER A 2 8.38 3.37 17.84
N GLY A 3 8.99 2.32 17.30
CA GLY A 3 9.01 2.09 15.84
C GLY A 3 7.59 2.09 15.21
N TYR A 4 6.60 1.74 16.02
CA TYR A 4 5.17 1.83 15.74
C TYR A 4 4.69 3.23 15.32
N GLU A 5 5.03 4.27 16.10
CA GLU A 5 4.58 5.65 15.86
C GLU A 5 5.16 6.21 14.55
N HIS A 6 6.35 5.72 14.16
CA HIS A 6 6.99 6.11 12.91
C HIS A 6 6.28 5.51 11.69
N LEU A 7 5.79 4.27 11.81
CA LEU A 7 5.07 3.58 10.74
C LEU A 7 3.68 4.20 10.50
N GLU A 8 2.96 4.54 11.57
CA GLU A 8 1.69 5.28 11.44
C GLU A 8 1.88 6.64 10.75
N ALA A 9 2.87 7.42 11.20
CA ALA A 9 3.19 8.71 10.59
C ALA A 9 3.63 8.55 9.13
N ARG A 10 4.34 7.47 8.80
CA ARG A 10 4.74 7.17 7.41
C ARG A 10 3.53 6.84 6.55
N ILE A 11 2.61 6.01 7.04
CA ILE A 11 1.36 5.65 6.34
C ILE A 11 0.54 6.91 6.05
N ASP A 12 0.42 7.83 7.01
CA ASP A 12 -0.30 9.09 6.81
C ASP A 12 0.40 10.03 5.81
N SER A 13 1.74 10.06 5.78
CA SER A 13 2.50 10.81 4.78
C SER A 13 2.28 10.23 3.38
N LEU A 14 2.37 8.90 3.27
CA LEU A 14 2.17 8.17 2.02
C LEU A 14 0.80 8.44 1.42
N ARG A 15 -0.24 8.58 2.24
CA ARG A 15 -1.57 8.98 1.75
C ARG A 15 -1.54 10.24 0.90
N LYS A 16 -0.84 11.27 1.38
CA LYS A 16 -0.73 12.57 0.70
C LYS A 16 0.12 12.44 -0.56
N GLU A 17 1.25 11.74 -0.45
CA GLU A 17 2.18 11.50 -1.56
C GLU A 17 1.48 10.73 -2.70
N ILE A 18 0.73 9.67 -2.39
CA ILE A 18 -0.04 8.87 -3.35
C ILE A 18 -1.11 9.73 -4.02
N SER A 19 -1.86 10.53 -3.25
CA SER A 19 -2.90 11.40 -3.82
C SER A 19 -2.35 12.50 -4.74
N ALA A 20 -1.08 12.88 -4.55
CA ALA A 20 -0.40 13.89 -5.35
C ALA A 20 0.39 13.31 -6.54
N SER A 21 0.49 11.98 -6.63
CA SER A 21 1.31 11.28 -7.62
C SER A 21 0.44 10.47 -8.59
N ASN A 22 0.96 10.22 -9.80
CA ASN A 22 0.30 9.43 -10.83
C ASN A 22 1.30 8.50 -11.55
N GLY A 23 0.78 7.50 -12.26
CA GLY A 23 1.58 6.54 -13.02
C GLY A 23 2.61 5.82 -12.15
N LYS A 24 3.82 5.62 -12.68
CA LYS A 24 4.87 4.86 -12.00
C LYS A 24 5.23 5.38 -10.60
N ALA A 25 5.25 6.70 -10.42
CA ALA A 25 5.52 7.28 -9.09
C ALA A 25 4.44 6.92 -8.06
N ARG A 26 3.18 6.80 -8.50
CA ARG A 26 2.08 6.35 -7.64
C ARG A 26 2.25 4.88 -7.30
N GLU A 27 2.58 4.02 -8.28
CA GLU A 27 2.84 2.59 -8.07
C GLU A 27 3.96 2.37 -7.03
N ASP A 28 5.11 3.04 -7.17
CA ASP A 28 6.23 2.91 -6.23
C ASP A 28 5.83 3.34 -4.80
N LEU A 29 5.00 4.38 -4.67
CA LEU A 29 4.48 4.82 -3.37
C LEU A 29 3.46 3.85 -2.77
N MET A 30 2.71 3.13 -3.61
CA MET A 30 1.78 2.10 -3.18
C MET A 30 2.52 0.86 -2.67
N GLU A 31 3.62 0.45 -3.33
CA GLU A 31 4.53 -0.59 -2.80
C GLU A 31 5.08 -0.20 -1.43
N HIS A 32 5.50 1.06 -1.25
CA HIS A 32 5.94 1.57 0.04
C HIS A 32 4.83 1.58 1.11
N LEU A 33 3.58 1.81 0.71
CA LEU A 33 2.41 1.73 1.59
C LEU A 33 2.21 0.29 2.07
N ASP A 34 2.30 -0.69 1.17
CA ASP A 34 2.20 -2.11 1.51
C ASP A 34 3.26 -2.52 2.54
N GLN A 35 4.52 -2.16 2.29
CA GLN A 35 5.60 -2.45 3.23
C GLN A 35 5.41 -1.78 4.60
N ALA A 36 4.91 -0.53 4.64
CA ALA A 36 4.65 0.17 5.89
C ALA A 36 3.49 -0.46 6.67
N VAL A 37 2.43 -0.89 5.97
CA VAL A 37 1.29 -1.61 6.55
C VAL A 37 1.71 -2.95 7.13
N LEU A 38 2.45 -3.76 6.37
CA LEU A 38 3.01 -5.03 6.83
C LEU A 38 3.92 -4.84 8.05
N GLY A 39 4.79 -3.83 8.01
CA GLY A 39 5.64 -3.46 9.13
C GLY A 39 4.83 -3.12 10.38
N LEU A 40 3.77 -2.32 10.23
CA LEU A 40 2.91 -1.91 11.35
C LEU A 40 2.17 -3.11 11.96
N GLU A 41 1.63 -3.98 11.12
CA GLU A 41 0.91 -5.17 11.58
C GLU A 41 1.84 -6.21 12.22
N SER A 42 3.08 -6.34 11.74
CA SER A 42 4.09 -7.25 12.31
C SER A 42 4.46 -6.91 13.76
N VAL A 43 4.34 -5.64 14.16
CA VAL A 43 4.59 -5.19 15.53
C VAL A 43 3.32 -5.15 16.40
N GLY A 44 2.23 -5.74 15.91
CA GLY A 44 0.93 -5.80 16.60
C GLY A 44 0.06 -4.55 16.40
N GLY A 45 0.46 -3.67 15.49
CA GLY A 45 -0.31 -2.50 15.09
C GLY A 45 -1.48 -2.83 14.18
N THR A 46 -2.39 -1.88 14.02
CA THR A 46 -3.50 -2.00 13.08
C THR A 46 -3.39 -0.93 12.03
N ALA A 47 -3.27 -1.33 10.77
CA ALA A 47 -3.27 -0.39 9.67
C ALA A 47 -4.63 0.31 9.52
N PRO A 48 -4.65 1.59 9.10
CA PRO A 48 -5.88 2.31 8.82
C PRO A 48 -6.72 1.63 7.74
N ALA A 49 -8.05 1.70 7.85
CA ALA A 49 -8.98 1.09 6.89
C ALA A 49 -8.72 1.55 5.44
N TRP A 50 -8.50 2.86 5.25
CA TRP A 50 -8.21 3.43 3.94
C TRP A 50 -6.97 2.81 3.28
N ALA A 51 -5.94 2.47 4.07
CA ALA A 51 -4.70 1.91 3.54
C ALA A 51 -4.94 0.49 3.02
N ARG A 52 -5.72 -0.30 3.77
CA ARG A 52 -6.11 -1.66 3.38
C ARG A 52 -7.01 -1.66 2.14
N GLU A 53 -7.99 -0.76 2.08
CA GLU A 53 -8.89 -0.61 0.92
C GLU A 53 -8.12 -0.26 -0.35
N VAL A 54 -7.16 0.67 -0.23
CA VAL A 54 -6.32 1.10 -1.36
C VAL A 54 -5.39 -0.01 -1.84
N LEU A 55 -4.78 -0.78 -0.93
CA LEU A 55 -3.94 -1.92 -1.29
C LEU A 55 -4.74 -3.08 -1.87
N GLN A 56 -5.95 -3.33 -1.35
CA GLN A 56 -6.83 -4.35 -1.91
C GLN A 56 -7.20 -4.03 -3.36
N ALA A 57 -7.58 -2.79 -3.65
CA ALA A 57 -7.89 -2.36 -5.02
C ALA A 57 -6.69 -2.54 -5.97
N MET A 58 -5.47 -2.25 -5.51
CA MET A 58 -4.26 -2.45 -6.30
C MET A 58 -4.00 -3.94 -6.62
N HIS A 59 -4.16 -4.82 -5.64
CA HIS A 59 -3.97 -6.26 -5.86
C HIS A 59 -5.05 -6.87 -6.76
N GLU A 60 -6.27 -6.31 -6.75
CA GLU A 60 -7.33 -6.70 -7.68
C GLU A 60 -6.98 -6.28 -9.12
N ASP A 61 -6.50 -5.06 -9.33
CA ASP A 61 -6.02 -4.57 -10.64
C ASP A 61 -4.85 -5.43 -11.17
N GLU A 62 -3.86 -5.77 -10.32
CA GLU A 62 -2.73 -6.63 -10.71
C GLU A 62 -3.17 -8.07 -11.04
N ALA A 63 -4.18 -8.59 -10.35
CA ALA A 63 -4.71 -9.92 -10.60
C ALA A 63 -5.45 -9.98 -11.94
N GLU A 64 -6.20 -8.94 -12.32
CA GLU A 64 -6.91 -8.87 -13.60
C GLU A 64 -5.96 -8.81 -14.81
N ASP A 65 -4.85 -8.09 -14.71
CA ASP A 65 -3.82 -8.03 -15.77
C ASP A 65 -3.07 -9.37 -15.97
N GLY A 66 -3.07 -10.25 -14.96
CA GLY A 66 -2.35 -11.54 -14.99
C GLY A 66 -3.08 -12.69 -15.71
N PHE A 67 -4.39 -12.61 -15.94
CA PHE A 67 -5.17 -13.72 -16.51
C PHE A 67 -5.19 -13.75 -18.06
N ASP A 68 -4.80 -12.67 -18.74
CA ASP A 68 -4.79 -12.59 -20.21
C ASP A 68 -3.68 -13.41 -20.90
N ASN A 69 -2.80 -14.09 -20.14
CA ASN A 69 -1.67 -14.86 -20.65
C ASN A 69 -1.78 -16.40 -20.46
N MET A 70 -2.96 -16.94 -20.20
CA MET A 70 -3.16 -18.40 -20.25
C MET A 70 -3.41 -18.85 -21.71
N PRO A 71 -2.48 -19.58 -22.36
CA PRO A 71 -2.78 -20.19 -23.65
C PRO A 71 -3.85 -21.28 -23.47
N LEU A 72 -4.89 -21.24 -24.30
CA LEU A 72 -5.84 -22.35 -24.48
C LEU A 72 -5.15 -23.60 -25.03
#